data_AF-A0A369K7C4-F1
#
_entry.id   AF-A0A369K7C4-F1
#
_cell.length_a   1.000
_cell.length_b   1.000
_cell.length_c   1.000
_cell.angle_alpha   90.00
_cell.angle_beta   90.00
_cell.angle_gamma   90.00
#
_symmetry.space_group_name_H-M   'P 1'
#
loop_
_entity.id
_entity.type
_entity.pdbx_description
1 polymer ?
#
loop_
_entity_poly.entity_id
_entity_poly.type
_entity_poly.pdbx_seq_one_letter_code
_entity_poly.pdbx_strand_id
1 'polypeptide(L)'
;MNALSRREEDTLLKATKARALQECDPVVKEFAACASGRTLSVAWACRDSLKRVQSCMVQYTGPEPMEAVRAEYLRLRNQQQEEPIRTEESTLS
;
A
#
# COMPACT_ATOMS: atom_id res chain seq x y z
N MET A 1 -4.64 23.66 0.94
CA MET A 1 -4.85 22.21 0.65
C MET A 1 -3.49 21.56 0.68
N ASN A 2 -3.21 20.69 1.67
CA ASN A 2 -1.96 19.93 1.67
C ASN A 2 -2.09 18.84 0.59
N ALA A 3 -1.34 19.00 -0.50
CA ALA A 3 -1.27 18.04 -1.59
C ALA A 3 -0.01 17.20 -1.43
N LEU A 4 -0.12 15.90 -1.69
CA LEU A 4 1.02 15.01 -1.74
C LEU A 4 1.84 15.30 -3.00
N SER A 5 3.17 15.30 -2.87
CA SER A 5 4.04 15.28 -4.03
C SER A 5 3.88 13.96 -4.77
N ARG A 6 4.05 13.95 -6.11
CA ARG A 6 4.01 12.71 -6.92
C ARG A 6 4.90 11.60 -6.35
N ARG A 7 6.06 11.96 -5.79
CA ARG A 7 6.98 10.99 -5.17
C ARG A 7 6.41 10.40 -3.88
N GLU A 8 5.72 11.21 -3.07
CA GLU A 8 5.06 10.76 -1.85
C GLU A 8 3.89 9.85 -2.20
N GLU A 9 3.08 10.22 -3.20
CA GLU A 9 1.99 9.38 -3.69
C GLU A 9 2.48 8.02 -4.20
N ASP A 10 3.55 8.01 -5.00
CA ASP A 10 4.15 6.77 -5.50
C ASP A 10 4.69 5.90 -4.36
N THR A 11 5.32 6.51 -3.36
CA THR A 11 5.84 5.81 -2.18
C THR A 11 4.70 5.23 -1.35
N LEU A 12 3.65 6.02 -1.13
CA LEU A 12 2.45 5.60 -0.41
C LEU A 12 1.76 4.44 -1.15
N LEU A 13 1.60 4.54 -2.47
CA LEU A 13 1.01 3.48 -3.28
C LEU A 13 1.83 2.18 -3.20
N LYS A 14 3.17 2.27 -3.24
CA LYS A 14 4.05 1.11 -3.07
C LYS A 14 3.90 0.48 -1.69
N ALA A 15 3.88 1.30 -0.63
CA ALA A 15 3.69 0.83 0.74
C ALA A 15 2.33 0.15 0.93
N THR A 16 1.24 0.76 0.45
CA THR A 16 -0.11 0.18 0.50
C THR A 16 -0.19 -1.12 -0.27
N LYS A 17 0.39 -1.20 -1.47
CA LYS A 17 0.46 -2.44 -2.25
C LYS A 17 1.25 -3.53 -1.53
N ALA A 18 2.39 -3.20 -0.92
CA ALA A 18 3.19 -4.16 -0.16
C ALA A 18 2.40 -4.72 1.03
N ARG A 19 1.70 -3.86 1.77
CA ARG A 19 0.79 -4.28 2.85
C ARG A 19 -0.34 -5.16 2.30
N ALA A 20 -0.99 -4.74 1.22
CA ALA A 20 -2.08 -5.51 0.61
C ALA A 20 -1.62 -6.92 0.18
N LEU A 21 -0.38 -7.06 -0.31
CA LEU A 21 0.19 -8.37 -0.65
C LEU A 21 0.37 -9.27 0.58
N GLN A 22 0.70 -8.71 1.75
CA GLN A 22 0.82 -9.47 2.99
C GLN A 22 -0.56 -9.93 3.49
N GLU A 23 -1.57 -9.06 3.42
CA GLU A 23 -2.96 -9.42 3.81
C GLU A 23 -3.54 -10.46 2.84
N CYS A 24 -3.19 -10.38 1.55
CA CYS A 24 -3.62 -11.31 0.50
C CYS A 24 -2.69 -12.52 0.31
N ASP A 25 -1.76 -12.77 1.23
CA ASP A 25 -0.81 -13.89 1.17
C ASP A 25 -1.42 -15.25 0.79
N PRO A 26 -2.57 -15.70 1.34
CA PRO A 26 -3.11 -17.02 0.99
C PRO A 26 -3.49 -17.15 -0.49
N VAL A 27 -4.11 -16.12 -1.07
CA VAL A 27 -4.50 -16.14 -2.50
C VAL A 27 -3.30 -15.90 -3.42
N VAL A 28 -2.31 -15.13 -2.97
CA VAL A 28 -1.05 -14.92 -3.69
C VAL A 28 -0.25 -16.23 -3.75
N LYS A 29 -0.20 -17.00 -2.67
CA LYS A 29 0.43 -18.33 -2.65
C LYS A 29 -0.23 -19.31 -3.61
N GLU A 30 -1.56 -19.32 -3.69
CA GLU A 30 -2.30 -20.16 -4.65
C GLU A 30 -1.95 -19.77 -6.09
N PHE A 31 -1.90 -18.48 -6.40
CA PHE A 31 -1.46 -17.99 -7.70
C PHE A 31 0.00 -18.36 -8.00
N ALA A 32 0.91 -18.20 -7.03
CA ALA A 32 2.32 -18.55 -7.18
C ALA A 32 2.52 -20.05 -7.42
N ALA A 33 1.74 -20.91 -6.76
CA ALA A 33 1.74 -22.34 -6.99
C ALA A 33 1.29 -22.69 -8.42
N CYS A 34 0.25 -22.02 -8.93
CA CYS A 34 -0.19 -22.23 -10.32
C CYS A 34 0.84 -21.72 -11.34
N ALA A 35 1.45 -20.55 -11.08
CA ALA A 35 2.43 -19.92 -11.96
C ALA A 35 3.78 -20.65 -11.96
N SER A 36 4.08 -21.42 -10.90
CA SER A 36 5.32 -22.20 -10.80
C SER A 36 5.45 -23.16 -11.97
N GLY A 37 6.55 -23.04 -12.73
CA GLY A 37 6.82 -23.87 -13.90
C GLY A 37 6.10 -23.45 -15.19
N ARG A 38 5.34 -22.35 -15.18
CA ARG A 38 4.70 -21.77 -16.36
C ARG A 38 5.34 -20.42 -16.67
N THR A 39 5.92 -20.25 -17.86
CA THR A 39 6.54 -18.97 -18.28
C THR A 39 5.65 -18.21 -19.26
N LEU A 40 5.09 -18.91 -20.23
CA LEU A 40 4.25 -18.31 -21.27
C LEU A 40 2.75 -18.44 -20.96
N SER A 41 2.35 -19.54 -20.31
CA SER A 41 0.93 -19.90 -20.16
C SER A 41 0.20 -19.35 -18.94
N VAL A 42 0.88 -18.56 -18.09
CA VAL A 42 0.34 -18.12 -16.80
C VAL A 42 -0.94 -17.30 -16.97
N ALA A 43 -0.97 -16.40 -17.96
CA ALA A 43 -2.06 -15.45 -18.17
C ALA A 43 -3.42 -16.11 -18.43
N TRP A 44 -3.44 -17.31 -19.04
CA TRP A 44 -4.67 -18.08 -19.27
C TRP A 44 -4.84 -19.23 -18.30
N ALA A 45 -3.77 -19.98 -18.00
CA ALA A 45 -3.86 -21.18 -17.15
C ALA A 45 -4.14 -20.85 -15.68
N CYS A 46 -3.68 -19.69 -15.20
CA CYS A 46 -3.85 -19.25 -13.81
C CYS A 46 -4.82 -18.09 -13.68
N ARG A 47 -5.69 -17.88 -14.68
CA ARG A 47 -6.62 -16.73 -14.73
C ARG A 47 -7.54 -16.68 -13.52
N ASP A 48 -7.99 -17.82 -13.00
CA ASP A 48 -8.91 -17.84 -11.86
C ASP A 48 -8.21 -17.52 -10.54
N SER A 49 -7.00 -18.05 -10.30
CA SER A 49 -6.17 -17.64 -9.16
C SER A 49 -5.80 -16.16 -9.24
N LEU A 50 -5.50 -15.65 -10.44
CA LEU A 50 -5.22 -14.22 -10.66
C LEU A 50 -6.43 -13.34 -10.30
N LYS A 51 -7.66 -13.73 -10.69
CA LYS A 51 -8.88 -13.01 -10.30
C LYS A 51 -9.07 -12.96 -8.78
N ARG A 52 -8.74 -14.04 -8.06
CA ARG A 52 -8.81 -14.06 -6.58
C ARG A 52 -7.83 -13.08 -5.96
N VAL A 53 -6.58 -13.04 -6.45
CA VAL A 53 -5.59 -12.05 -6.03
C VAL A 53 -6.10 -10.63 -6.30
N GLN A 54 -6.62 -10.36 -7.50
CA GLN A 54 -7.18 -9.05 -7.85
C GLN A 54 -8.36 -8.66 -6.94
N SER A 55 -9.27 -9.60 -6.67
CA SER A 55 -10.42 -9.40 -5.80
C SER A 55 -10.03 -9.11 -4.35
N CYS A 56 -8.90 -9.65 -3.89
CA CYS A 56 -8.37 -9.33 -2.56
C CYS A 56 -7.67 -7.98 -2.56
N MET A 57 -6.76 -7.75 -3.51
CA MET A 57 -5.96 -6.52 -3.56
C MET A 57 -6.82 -5.26 -3.71
N VAL A 58 -7.92 -5.31 -4.46
CA VAL A 58 -8.81 -4.16 -4.68
C VAL A 58 -9.46 -3.66 -3.39
N GLN A 59 -9.60 -4.50 -2.36
CA GLN A 59 -10.12 -4.09 -1.05
C GLN A 59 -9.18 -3.11 -0.33
N TYR A 60 -7.90 -3.10 -0.69
CA TYR A 60 -6.88 -2.23 -0.08
C TYR A 60 -6.42 -1.14 -1.04
N THR A 61 -6.38 -1.42 -2.34
CA THR A 61 -5.92 -0.48 -3.37
C THR A 61 -7.06 0.20 -4.13
N GLY A 62 -8.31 -0.01 -3.69
CA GLY A 62 -9.49 0.67 -4.23
C GLY A 62 -9.47 2.19 -3.94
N PRO A 63 -10.34 2.97 -4.57
CA PRO A 63 -10.37 4.42 -4.40
C PRO A 63 -10.63 4.82 -2.95
N GLU A 64 -11.65 4.24 -2.30
CA GLU A 64 -11.99 4.54 -0.91
C GLU A 64 -10.85 4.25 0.10
N PRO A 65 -10.28 3.03 0.16
CA PRO A 65 -9.18 2.75 1.09
C PRO A 65 -7.92 3.57 0.78
N MET A 66 -7.65 3.87 -0.50
CA MET A 66 -6.52 4.72 -0.88
C MET A 66 -6.69 6.16 -0.39
N GLU A 67 -7.90 6.73 -0.45
CA GLU A 67 -8.17 8.06 0.10
C GLU A 67 -8.03 8.08 1.63
N ALA A 68 -8.49 7.03 2.32
CA ALA A 68 -8.29 6.90 3.76
C ALA A 68 -6.81 6.84 4.14
N VAL A 69 -6.00 6.06 3.41
CA VAL A 69 -4.55 5.97 3.63
C VAL A 69 -3.85 7.30 3.33
N ARG A 70 -4.27 8.02 2.29
CA ARG A 70 -3.77 9.37 1.97
C ARG A 70 -4.08 10.37 3.08
N ALA A 71 -5.32 10.38 3.58
CA ALA A 71 -5.74 11.26 4.66
C ALA A 71 -4.93 11.00 5.93
N GLU A 72 -4.71 9.73 6.29
CA GLU A 72 -3.92 9.38 7.47
C GLU A 72 -2.44 9.76 7.30
N TYR A 73 -1.86 9.55 6.12
CA TYR A 73 -0.48 9.98 5.85
C TYR A 73 -0.32 11.50 5.98
N LEU A 74 -1.26 12.29 5.45
CA LEU A 74 -1.25 13.74 5.59
C LEU A 74 -1.40 14.17 7.06
N ARG A 75 -2.24 13.47 7.84
CA ARG A 75 -2.39 13.72 9.28
C ARG A 75 -1.07 13.51 10.02
N LEU A 76 -0.42 12.37 9.81
CA LEU A 76 0.87 12.03 10.44
C LEU A 76 1.98 12.99 10.03
N ARG A 77 2.07 13.35 8.75
CA ARG A 77 3.05 14.32 8.23
C ARG A 77 2.91 15.69 8.90
N ASN A 78 1.68 16.18 9.08
CA ASN A 78 1.45 17.47 9.72
C ASN A 78 1.86 17.43 11.20
N GLN A 79 1.56 16.34 11.92
CA GLN A 79 2.00 16.14 13.31
C GLN A 79 3.54 16.15 13.43
N GLN A 80 4.24 15.47 12.51
CA GLN A 80 5.71 15.47 12.48
C GLN A 80 6.31 16.85 12.16
N GLN A 81 5.60 17.69 11.42
CA GLN A 81 6.04 19.06 11.12
C GLN A 81 5.81 20.03 12.29
N GLU A 82 4.90 19.72 13.20
CA GLU A 82 4.61 20.52 14.42
C GLU A 82 5.55 20.17 15.60
N GLU A 83 6.22 19.02 15.55
CA GLU A 83 7.16 18.55 16.59
C GLU A 83 8.47 19.35 16.78
N PRO A 84 9.01 20.19 15.87
CA PRO A 84 10.31 20.83 16.10
C PRO A 84 10.28 21.98 17.12
N ILE A 85 9.11 22.46 17.57
CA ILE A 85 9.03 23.60 18.51
C ILE A 85 9.17 23.14 19.98
N ARG A 86 8.85 21.87 20.32
CA ARG A 86 8.79 21.42 21.73
C ARG A 86 10.13 20.95 22.30
N THR A 87 11.04 20.47 21.47
CA THR A 87 12.35 19.98 21.93
C THR A 87 13.36 21.09 22.23
N GLU A 88 13.21 22.29 21.64
CA GLU A 88 14.08 23.44 21.97
C GLU A 88 13.69 24.15 23.29
N GLU A 89 12.42 24.09 23.71
CA GLU A 89 12.00 24.64 25.02
C GLU A 89 12.35 23.72 26.21
N SER A 90 12.55 22.41 26.00
CA SER A 90 12.85 21.46 27.08
C SER A 90 14.34 21.30 27.38
N THR A 91 15.24 21.74 26.49
CA THR A 91 16.70 21.78 26.72
C THR A 91 17.19 23.14 27.22
N LEU A 92 16.30 24.13 27.31
CA LEU A 92 16.54 25.44 27.93
C LEU A 92 15.77 25.56 29.26
N SER A 93 15.96 24.59 30.17
CA SER A 93 15.57 24.67 31.58
C SER A 93 16.51 23.84 32.43
#